data_AF-A0A3D4H5T4-F1
#
_entry.id   AF-A0A3D4H5T4-F1
#
_cell.length_a   1.000
_cell.length_b   1.000
_cell.length_c   1.000
_cell.angle_alpha   90.00
_cell.angle_beta   90.00
_cell.angle_gamma   90.00
#
_symmetry.space_group_name_H-M   'P 1'
#
loop_
_entity.id
_entity.type
_entity.pdbx_description
1 polymer ?
#
loop_
_entity_poly.entity_id
_entity_poly.type
_entity_poly.pdbx_seq_one_letter_code
_entity_poly.pdbx_strand_id
1 'polypeptide(L)'
;MLLAFPFMRNHEPIEWLPFLALALVLGLLGQTIPVITLMKGIPIVGSSIAGALASIELPVAVISSAIFLGETVTITQSLGVALVFIGILLFNLPTQNAELKPKAATP
;
A
#
# COMPACT_ATOMS: atom_id res chain seq x y z
N MET A 1 -24.88 -15.76 -19.36
CA MET A 1 -24.08 -15.84 -20.60
C MET A 1 -24.46 -14.77 -21.64
N LEU A 2 -25.73 -14.37 -21.78
CA LEU A 2 -26.17 -13.31 -22.73
C LEU A 2 -25.88 -11.85 -22.32
N LEU A 3 -25.47 -11.59 -21.08
CA LEU A 3 -25.10 -10.23 -20.61
C LEU A 3 -23.65 -9.83 -20.95
N ALA A 4 -22.81 -10.76 -21.43
CA ALA A 4 -21.46 -10.46 -21.89
C ALA A 4 -21.41 -10.00 -23.37
N PHE A 5 -22.50 -10.21 -24.10
CA PHE A 5 -22.57 -9.92 -25.53
C PHE A 5 -22.47 -8.43 -25.89
N PRO A 6 -23.02 -7.45 -25.11
CA PRO A 6 -22.81 -6.04 -25.40
C PRO A 6 -21.39 -5.54 -25.04
N PHE A 7 -20.67 -6.19 -24.11
CA PHE A 7 -19.28 -5.86 -23.78
C PHE A 7 -18.34 -6.22 -24.94
N MET A 8 -18.55 -7.39 -25.56
CA MET A 8 -17.73 -7.86 -26.68
C MET A 8 -18.04 -7.22 -28.04
N ARG A 9 -19.12 -6.45 -28.14
CA ARG A 9 -19.64 -5.95 -29.43
C ARG A 9 -18.97 -4.65 -29.91
N ASN A 10 -18.38 -3.88 -28.99
CA ASN A 10 -17.83 -2.54 -29.26
C ASN A 10 -16.31 -2.46 -29.04
N HIS A 11 -15.58 -3.58 -29.10
CA HIS A 11 -14.12 -3.51 -29.03
C HIS A 11 -13.58 -2.94 -30.34
N GLU A 12 -13.28 -1.63 -30.35
CA GLU A 12 -12.23 -1.08 -31.18
C GLU A 12 -11.04 -2.05 -31.16
N PRO A 13 -10.37 -2.31 -32.30
CA PRO A 13 -9.23 -3.22 -32.32
C PRO A 13 -8.21 -2.79 -31.26
N ILE A 14 -7.88 -3.71 -30.34
CA ILE A 14 -6.92 -3.42 -29.27
C ILE A 14 -5.59 -3.03 -29.92
N GLU A 15 -5.20 -1.78 -29.71
CA GLU A 15 -3.87 -1.32 -30.06
C GLU A 15 -2.88 -1.91 -29.05
N TRP A 16 -2.19 -2.97 -29.47
CA TRP A 16 -1.27 -3.72 -28.60
C TRP A 16 -0.14 -2.87 -28.03
N LEU A 17 0.34 -1.89 -28.80
CA LEU A 17 1.47 -1.05 -28.42
C LEU A 17 1.17 -0.11 -27.24
N PRO A 18 0.10 0.74 -27.27
CA PRO A 18 -0.24 1.57 -26.12
C PRO A 18 -0.66 0.74 -24.91
N PHE A 19 -1.32 -0.40 -25.12
CA PHE A 19 -1.65 -1.31 -24.04
C PHE A 19 -0.40 -1.85 -23.34
N LEU A 20 0.58 -2.34 -24.11
CA LEU A 20 1.86 -2.81 -23.56
C LEU A 20 2.64 -1.70 -22.87
N ALA A 21 2.66 -0.50 -23.45
CA ALA A 21 3.31 0.66 -22.85
C ALA A 21 2.68 1.01 -21.49
N LEU A 22 1.35 1.05 -21.40
CA LEU A 22 0.63 1.29 -20.16
C LEU A 22 0.91 0.18 -19.12
N ALA A 23 0.88 -1.08 -19.53
CA ALA A 23 1.18 -2.21 -18.66
C ALA A 23 2.61 -2.14 -18.09
N LEU A 24 3.59 -1.78 -18.92
CA LEU A 24 4.98 -1.60 -18.47
C LEU A 24 5.11 -0.44 -17.48
N VAL A 25 4.48 0.71 -17.77
CA VAL A 25 4.52 1.88 -16.87
C VAL A 25 3.86 1.56 -15.54
N LEU A 26 2.66 0.96 -15.55
CA LEU A 26 1.94 0.59 -14.33
C LEU A 26 2.66 -0.51 -13.55
N GLY A 27 3.22 -1.52 -14.21
CA GLY A 27 3.96 -2.60 -13.55
C GLY A 27 5.29 -2.14 -12.93
N LEU A 28 6.01 -1.25 -13.63
CA LEU A 28 7.27 -0.69 -13.14
C LEU A 28 7.03 0.32 -12.02
N LEU A 29 6.22 1.35 -12.27
CA LEU A 29 6.03 2.45 -11.33
C LEU A 29 5.05 2.10 -10.21
N GLY A 30 4.01 1.34 -10.52
CA GLY A 30 2.95 1.00 -9.57
C GLY A 30 3.27 -0.17 -8.64
N GLN A 31 4.24 -1.03 -8.99
CA GLN A 31 4.60 -2.20 -8.17
C GLN A 31 6.10 -2.44 -8.05
N THR A 32 6.81 -2.63 -9.16
CA THR A 32 8.20 -3.12 -9.12
C THR A 32 9.15 -2.16 -8.39
N ILE A 33 9.12 -0.86 -8.72
CA ILE A 33 9.97 0.14 -8.08
C ILE A 33 9.60 0.33 -6.60
N PRO A 34 8.32 0.52 -6.22
CA PRO A 34 7.92 0.61 -4.81
C PRO A 34 8.36 -0.61 -3.98
N VAL A 35 8.12 -1.83 -4.47
CA VAL A 35 8.46 -3.07 -3.74
C VAL A 35 9.98 -3.19 -3.56
N ILE A 36 10.78 -2.94 -4.59
CA ILE A 36 12.24 -2.98 -4.48
C ILE A 36 12.75 -1.92 -3.49
N THR A 37 12.16 -0.72 -3.54
CA THR A 37 12.52 0.38 -2.63
C THR A 37 12.20 0.03 -1.19
N LEU A 38 11.02 -0.56 -0.94
CA LEU A 38 10.64 -1.05 0.39
C LEU A 38 11.58 -2.15 0.87
N MET A 39 11.88 -3.15 0.02
CA MET A 39 12.77 -4.26 0.37
C MET A 39 14.19 -3.78 0.71
N LYS A 40 14.72 -2.80 -0.05
CA LYS A 40 16.01 -2.15 0.25
C LYS A 40 15.96 -1.25 1.48
N GLY A 41 14.80 -0.70 1.80
CA GLY A 41 14.59 0.12 3.00
C GLY A 41 14.54 -0.70 4.29
N ILE A 42 14.02 -1.93 4.25
CA ILE A 42 13.87 -2.80 5.44
C ILE A 42 15.16 -2.92 6.28
N PRO A 43 16.35 -3.19 5.71
CA PRO A 43 17.59 -3.25 6.48
C PRO A 43 18.01 -1.92 7.14
N ILE A 44 17.53 -0.79 6.62
CA ILE A 44 17.90 0.57 7.06
C ILE A 44 16.99 1.04 8.19
N VAL A 45 15.68 0.79 8.07
CA VAL A 45 14.67 1.28 9.03
C VAL A 45 14.16 0.22 10.00
N GLY A 46 14.52 -1.05 9.77
CA GLY A 46 14.02 -2.19 10.53
C GLY A 46 12.67 -2.70 10.05
N SER A 47 12.37 -3.97 10.37
CA SER A 47 11.15 -4.66 9.95
C SER A 47 9.86 -4.04 10.50
N SER A 48 9.93 -3.44 11.68
CA SER A 48 8.80 -2.76 12.34
C SER A 48 8.29 -1.59 11.48
N ILE A 49 9.13 -0.58 11.25
CA ILE A 49 8.77 0.62 10.48
C ILE A 49 8.39 0.23 9.04
N ALA A 50 9.10 -0.72 8.44
CA ALA A 50 8.78 -1.19 7.09
C ALA A 50 7.40 -1.88 7.00
N GLY A 51 7.01 -2.67 8.00
CA GLY A 51 5.68 -3.28 8.07
C GLY A 51 4.56 -2.23 8.23
N ALA A 52 4.80 -1.19 9.04
CA ALA A 52 3.90 -0.06 9.16
C ALA A 52 3.76 0.71 7.83
N LEU A 53 4.88 0.94 7.13
CA LEU A 53 4.88 1.59 5.82
C LEU A 53 4.15 0.76 4.77
N ALA A 54 4.31 -0.57 4.75
CA ALA A 54 3.55 -1.45 3.85
C ALA A 54 2.04 -1.40 4.14
N SER A 55 1.65 -1.34 5.41
CA SER A 55 0.24 -1.26 5.82
C SER A 55 -0.45 0.03 5.37
N ILE A 56 0.33 1.10 5.14
CA ILE A 56 -0.20 2.40 4.68
C ILE A 56 -0.64 2.38 3.21
N GLU A 57 -0.17 1.42 2.42
CA GLU A 57 -0.54 1.27 1.00
C GLU A 57 -2.06 1.20 0.82
N LEU A 58 -2.74 0.42 1.66
CA LEU A 58 -4.19 0.23 1.59
C LEU A 58 -4.98 1.53 1.89
N PRO A 59 -4.75 2.26 2.99
CA PRO A 59 -5.32 3.59 3.21
C PRO A 59 -5.08 4.56 2.05
N VAL A 60 -3.85 4.63 1.54
CA VAL A 60 -3.50 5.52 0.43
C VAL A 60 -4.25 5.12 -0.84
N ALA A 61 -4.41 3.83 -1.12
CA ALA A 61 -5.19 3.34 -2.26
C ALA A 61 -6.67 3.75 -2.16
N VAL A 62 -7.30 3.60 -0.99
CA VAL A 62 -8.70 4.01 -0.79
C VAL A 62 -8.88 5.51 -0.97
N ILE A 63 -8.01 6.32 -0.36
CA ILE A 63 -8.05 7.79 -0.47
C ILE A 63 -7.80 8.21 -1.93
N SER A 64 -6.84 7.57 -2.60
CA SER A 64 -6.54 7.84 -4.00
C SER A 64 -7.72 7.48 -4.90
N SER A 65 -8.42 6.38 -4.63
CA SER A 65 -9.62 6.04 -5.40
C SER A 65 -10.71 7.11 -5.27
N ALA A 66 -10.92 7.62 -4.05
CA ALA A 66 -11.88 8.70 -3.81
C ALA A 66 -11.51 9.99 -4.56
N ILE A 67 -10.23 10.36 -4.58
CA ILE A 67 -9.75 11.61 -5.17
C ILE A 67 -9.65 11.53 -6.69
N PHE A 68 -9.02 10.47 -7.22
CA PHE A 68 -8.67 10.36 -8.64
C PHE A 68 -9.75 9.68 -9.47
N LEU A 69 -10.45 8.68 -8.92
CA LEU A 69 -11.51 7.96 -9.63
C LEU A 69 -12.90 8.51 -9.29
N GLY A 70 -13.03 9.32 -8.22
CA GLY A 70 -14.31 9.82 -7.75
C GLY A 70 -15.19 8.74 -7.13
N GLU A 71 -14.59 7.62 -6.71
CA GLU A 71 -15.34 6.52 -6.11
C GLU A 71 -15.90 6.92 -4.75
N THR A 72 -17.15 6.53 -4.49
CA THR A 72 -17.77 6.77 -3.18
C THR A 72 -17.19 5.81 -2.15
N VAL A 73 -16.45 6.35 -1.18
CA VAL A 73 -15.93 5.56 -0.07
C VAL A 73 -17.06 5.21 0.88
N THR A 74 -17.31 3.92 1.06
CA THR A 74 -18.36 3.44 1.96
C THR A 74 -17.99 3.67 3.43
N ILE A 75 -18.99 3.68 4.31
CA ILE A 75 -18.79 3.80 5.75
C ILE A 75 -17.91 2.65 6.27
N THR A 76 -18.15 1.42 5.81
CA THR A 76 -17.36 0.24 6.20
C THR A 76 -15.90 0.35 5.78
N GLN A 77 -15.63 0.85 4.57
CA GLN A 77 -14.26 1.04 4.07
C GLN A 77 -13.55 2.15 4.85
N SER A 78 -14.26 3.23 5.20
CA SER A 78 -13.75 4.31 6.05
C SER A 78 -13.39 3.81 7.45
N LEU A 79 -14.24 2.96 8.05
CA LEU A 79 -13.96 2.31 9.35
C LEU A 79 -12.72 1.41 9.27
N GLY A 80 -12.57 0.64 8.19
CA GLY A 80 -11.38 -0.17 7.95
C GLY A 80 -10.11 0.67 7.84
N VAL A 81 -10.15 1.77 7.08
CA VAL A 81 -9.03 2.72 6.97
C VAL A 81 -8.67 3.31 8.33
N ALA A 82 -9.66 3.76 9.11
CA ALA A 82 -9.45 4.27 10.45
C ALA A 82 -8.81 3.23 11.38
N LEU A 83 -9.25 1.97 11.30
CA LEU A 83 -8.69 0.87 12.09
C LEU A 83 -7.22 0.61 11.74
N VAL A 84 -6.85 0.62 10.46
CA VAL A 84 -5.46 0.47 10.02
C VAL A 84 -4.60 1.63 10.54
N PHE A 85 -5.08 2.89 10.42
CA PHE A 85 -4.36 4.05 10.96
C PHE A 85 -4.13 3.95 12.47
N ILE A 86 -5.16 3.55 13.23
CA ILE A 86 -5.04 3.33 14.68
C ILE A 86 -4.01 2.23 14.98
N GLY A 87 -4.05 1.12 14.24
CA GLY A 87 -3.07 0.05 14.37
C GLY A 87 -1.64 0.53 14.15
N ILE A 88 -1.41 1.32 13.09
CA ILE A 88 -0.09 1.90 12.78
C ILE A 88 0.37 2.86 13.89
N LEU A 89 -0.53 3.72 14.40
CA LEU A 89 -0.25 4.64 15.49
C LEU A 89 0.18 3.90 16.75
N LEU A 90 -0.63 2.93 17.19
CA LEU A 90 -0.35 2.11 18.38
C LEU A 90 0.96 1.33 18.23
N PHE A 91 1.22 0.78 17.05
CA PHE A 91 2.43 0.01 16.77
C PHE A 91 3.71 0.87 16.78
N ASN A 92 3.62 2.15 16.42
CA ASN A 92 4.76 3.08 16.44
C ASN A 92 4.89 3.89 17.74
N LEU A 93 4.02 3.67 18.73
CA LEU A 93 4.22 4.31 20.02
C LEU A 93 5.57 3.85 20.61
N PRO A 94 6.40 4.78 21.10
CA PRO A 94 7.65 4.41 21.75
C PRO A 94 7.32 3.60 23.00
N THR A 95 7.57 2.29 22.94
CA THR A 95 7.47 1.40 24.09
C THR A 95 8.51 1.85 25.11
N GLN A 96 8.11 2.59 26.16
CA GLN A 96 9.01 3.15 27.18
C GLN A 96 9.67 2.08 28.10
N ASN A 97 9.66 0.80 27.72
CA ASN A 97 10.07 -0.32 28.58
C ASN A 97 11.40 -0.96 28.15
N ALA A 98 12.40 -0.16 27.77
CA ALA A 98 13.78 -0.62 27.55
C ALA A 98 14.84 0.23 28.28
N GLU A 99 14.44 1.08 29.22
CA GLU A 99 15.35 1.73 30.19
C GLU A 99 15.48 0.93 31.50
N LEU A 100 15.62 -0.40 31.41
CA LEU A 100 16.30 -1.16 32.45
C LEU A 100 17.77 -1.28 32.07
N LYS A 101 18.54 -0.19 32.25
CA LYS A 101 19.99 -0.27 32.45
C LYS A 101 20.24 0.07 33.93
N PRO A 102 21.08 -0.72 34.64
CA PRO A 102 22.49 -0.78 34.30
C PRO A 102 23.05 -2.22 34.27
N LYS A 103 23.84 -2.54 33.24
CA LYS A 103 24.85 -3.59 33.35
C LYS A 103 25.90 -3.07 34.33
N ALA A 104 25.73 -3.42 35.61
CA ALA A 104 26.63 -3.07 36.68
C ALA A 104 28.05 -3.55 36.37
N ALA A 105 29.02 -2.70 36.70
CA ALA A 105 30.46 -2.91 36.61
C ALA A 105 30.88 -4.21 37.33
N THR A 106 31.82 -4.99 36.83
CA THR A 106 33.28 -4.92 37.11
C THR A 106 33.87 -6.32 36.82
N PRO A 107 35.20 -6.54 36.89
CA PRO A 107 36.33 -5.64 36.67
C PRO A 107 37.05 -5.88 35.34
#